data_AF-A0A2D5QE57-F1
#
_entry.id   AF-A0A2D5QE57-F1
#
_cell.length_a   1.000
_cell.length_b   1.000
_cell.length_c   1.000
_cell.angle_alpha   90.00
_cell.angle_beta   90.00
_cell.angle_gamma   90.00
#
_symmetry.space_group_name_H-M   'P 1'
#
loop_
_entity.id
_entity.type
_entity.pdbx_description
1 polymer ?
#
loop_
_entity_poly.entity_id
_entity_poly.type
_entity_poly.pdbx_seq_one_letter_code
_entity_poly.pdbx_strand_id
1 'polypeptide(L)'
;KDISCIIGITLLIGSLSMSLQKRDTKIFSRFYNLLDNDQKKIYEGIVKERFTIYFTGMILGLGLGILYYMNSNDKYKLCKFLAIIYLVKLGFYKVYPKQPLMLYSLTNQGQVEAWADIYTEMKSKWIKSIAIGFIGYLLISLTF
;
A
#
# COMPACT_ATOMS: atom_id res chain seq x y z
N LYS A 1 -12.04 -21.92 10.67
CA LYS A 1 -11.25 -21.06 9.75
C LYS A 1 -10.66 -19.95 10.60
N ASP A 2 -9.34 -19.79 10.61
CA ASP A 2 -8.66 -18.79 11.46
C ASP A 2 -8.73 -17.40 10.80
N ILE A 3 -8.97 -16.35 11.60
CA ILE A 3 -9.09 -14.97 11.12
C ILE A 3 -7.81 -14.52 10.41
N SER A 4 -6.65 -15.02 10.84
CA SER A 4 -5.37 -14.72 10.20
C SER A 4 -5.31 -15.17 8.73
N CYS A 5 -6.05 -16.21 8.34
CA CYS A 5 -6.10 -16.65 6.94
C CYS A 5 -6.89 -15.66 6.07
N ILE A 6 -8.02 -15.14 6.59
CA ILE A 6 -8.80 -14.10 5.91
C ILE A 6 -7.90 -12.88 5.69
N ILE A 7 -7.27 -12.39 6.75
CA ILE A 7 -6.42 -11.19 6.72
C ILE A 7 -5.20 -11.41 5.82
N GLY A 8 -4.43 -12.45 6.08
CA GLY A 8 -3.15 -12.72 5.42
C GLY A 8 -3.30 -12.95 3.91
N ILE A 9 -4.27 -13.78 3.50
CA ILE A 9 -4.50 -14.08 2.08
C ILE A 9 -5.10 -12.87 1.37
N THR A 10 -6.08 -12.18 1.97
CA THR A 10 -6.68 -10.98 1.39
C THR A 10 -5.62 -9.91 1.12
N LEU A 11 -4.74 -9.65 2.10
CA LEU A 11 -3.71 -8.64 1.96
C LEU A 11 -2.59 -9.06 1.00
N LEU A 12 -2.25 -10.36 0.92
CA LEU A 12 -1.32 -10.89 -0.06
C LEU A 12 -1.82 -10.69 -1.50
N ILE A 13 -3.01 -11.23 -1.81
CA ILE A 13 -3.59 -11.14 -3.15
C ILE A 13 -3.89 -9.67 -3.50
N GLY A 14 -4.39 -8.89 -2.53
CA GLY A 14 -4.61 -7.46 -2.74
C GLY A 14 -3.32 -6.71 -3.03
N SER A 15 -2.24 -6.98 -2.30
CA SER A 15 -0.93 -6.36 -2.57
C SER A 15 -0.38 -6.73 -3.96
N LEU A 16 -0.57 -7.97 -4.41
CA LEU A 16 -0.16 -8.41 -5.76
C LEU A 16 -1.02 -7.72 -6.83
N SER A 17 -2.35 -7.70 -6.65
CA SER A 17 -3.30 -7.04 -7.55
C SER A 17 -2.97 -5.55 -7.70
N MET A 18 -2.70 -4.84 -6.60
CA MET A 18 -2.33 -3.42 -6.63
C MET A 18 -1.09 -3.17 -7.49
N SER A 19 -0.09 -4.04 -7.43
CA SER A 19 1.15 -3.91 -8.21
C SER A 19 0.95 -4.19 -9.70
N LEU A 20 0.00 -5.06 -10.05
CA LEU A 20 -0.30 -5.42 -11.44
C LEU A 20 -1.25 -4.42 -12.12
N GLN A 21 -2.05 -3.66 -11.37
CA GLN A 21 -2.95 -2.67 -11.93
C GLN A 21 -2.18 -1.54 -12.63
N LYS A 22 -2.46 -1.35 -13.93
CA LYS A 22 -1.84 -0.29 -14.75
C LYS A 22 -2.15 1.09 -14.18
N ARG A 23 -1.12 1.92 -14.03
CA ARG A 23 -1.24 3.33 -13.62
C ARG A 23 -1.69 4.20 -14.80
N ASP A 24 -2.61 5.14 -14.57
CA ASP A 24 -2.91 6.14 -15.59
C ASP A 24 -1.74 7.13 -15.63
N THR A 25 -0.81 6.93 -16.57
CA THR A 25 0.39 7.78 -16.67
C THR A 25 0.05 9.21 -17.08
N LYS A 26 -1.12 9.47 -17.68
CA LYS A 26 -1.51 10.79 -18.15
C LYS A 26 -1.80 11.72 -16.98
N ILE A 27 -2.53 11.27 -15.95
CA ILE A 27 -2.85 12.12 -14.78
C ILE A 27 -1.58 12.48 -13.99
N PHE A 28 -0.63 11.54 -13.87
CA PHE A 28 0.64 11.78 -13.18
C PHE A 28 1.53 12.76 -13.96
N SER A 29 1.65 12.58 -15.28
CA SER A 29 2.40 13.49 -16.14
C SER A 29 1.78 14.89 -16.14
N ARG A 30 0.44 14.99 -16.24
CA ARG A 30 -0.28 16.26 -16.19
C ARG A 30 0.03 17.02 -14.90
N PHE A 31 -0.08 16.36 -13.74
CA PHE A 31 0.24 16.98 -12.45
C PHE A 31 1.70 17.43 -12.40
N TYR A 32 2.66 16.57 -12.76
CA TYR A 32 4.08 16.90 -12.70
C TYR A 32 4.46 18.09 -13.58
N ASN A 33 3.82 18.23 -14.74
CA ASN A 33 4.06 19.34 -15.66
C ASN A 33 3.48 20.69 -15.16
N LEU A 34 2.50 20.66 -14.26
CA LEU A 34 1.96 21.87 -13.63
C LEU A 34 2.83 22.40 -12.49
N LEU A 35 3.81 21.63 -12.03
CA LEU A 35 4.66 22.00 -10.90
C LEU A 35 5.85 22.86 -11.34
N ASP A 36 6.20 23.85 -10.53
CA ASP A 36 7.48 24.54 -10.61
C ASP A 36 8.64 23.66 -10.08
N ASN A 37 9.88 24.16 -10.20
CA ASN A 37 11.06 23.39 -9.82
C ASN A 37 11.14 23.07 -8.33
N ASP A 38 10.64 23.94 -7.45
CA ASP A 38 10.69 23.70 -6.01
C ASP A 38 9.57 22.75 -5.57
N GLN A 39 8.38 22.90 -6.16
CA GLN A 39 7.28 21.95 -6.01
C GLN A 39 7.66 20.55 -6.49
N LYS A 40 8.40 20.42 -7.60
CA LYS A 40 8.91 19.12 -8.08
C LYS A 40 9.84 18.46 -7.07
N LYS A 41 10.77 19.20 -6.48
CA LYS A 41 11.66 18.69 -5.42
C LYS A 41 10.85 18.19 -4.21
N ILE A 42 9.83 18.95 -3.79
CA ILE A 42 8.94 18.54 -2.70
C ILE A 42 8.19 17.26 -3.06
N TYR A 43 7.58 17.21 -4.25
CA TYR A 43 6.85 16.04 -4.72
C TYR A 43 7.74 14.78 -4.77
N GLU A 44 8.93 14.88 -5.36
CA GLU A 44 9.89 13.78 -5.43
C GLU A 44 10.37 13.34 -4.05
N GLY A 45 10.58 14.29 -3.13
CA GLY A 45 10.86 14.02 -1.72
C GLY A 45 9.76 13.20 -1.06
N ILE A 46 8.50 13.61 -1.21
CA ILE A 46 7.32 12.91 -0.69
C ILE A 46 7.21 11.50 -1.29
N VAL A 47 7.41 11.35 -2.60
CA VAL A 47 7.35 10.05 -3.28
C VAL A 47 8.44 9.11 -2.75
N LYS A 48 9.68 9.60 -2.64
CA LYS A 48 10.81 8.83 -2.11
C LYS A 48 10.59 8.43 -0.66
N GLU A 49 10.17 9.35 0.20
CA GLU A 49 9.88 9.08 1.61
C GLU A 49 8.81 7.99 1.75
N ARG A 50 7.66 8.13 1.05
CA ARG A 50 6.57 7.16 1.11
C ARG A 50 6.98 5.78 0.62
N PHE A 51 7.81 5.73 -0.42
CA PHE A 51 8.39 4.49 -0.91
C PHE A 51 9.29 3.84 0.13
N THR A 52 10.19 4.60 0.75
CA THR A 52 11.07 4.12 1.83
C THR A 52 10.26 3.59 3.00
N ILE A 53 9.26 4.32 3.50
CA ILE A 53 8.40 3.87 4.62
C ILE A 53 7.70 2.54 4.28
N TYR A 54 7.16 2.42 3.07
CA TYR A 54 6.51 1.18 2.62
C TYR A 54 7.48 0.00 2.61
N PHE A 55 8.70 0.21 2.12
CA PHE A 55 9.72 -0.84 2.02
C PHE A 55 10.28 -1.23 3.38
N THR A 56 10.55 -0.24 4.26
CA THR A 56 10.96 -0.47 5.65
C THR A 56 9.91 -1.26 6.42
N GLY A 57 8.63 -0.88 6.31
CA GLY A 57 7.54 -1.63 6.94
C GLY A 57 7.43 -3.08 6.44
N MET A 58 7.71 -3.32 5.17
CA MET A 58 7.77 -4.68 4.61
C MET A 58 8.94 -5.50 5.16
N ILE A 59 10.13 -4.92 5.26
CA ILE A 59 11.31 -5.58 5.86
C ILE A 59 11.04 -5.93 7.32
N LEU A 60 10.50 -4.99 8.11
CA LEU A 60 10.13 -5.23 9.50
C LEU A 60 9.08 -6.34 9.63
N GLY A 61 8.04 -6.29 8.80
CA GLY A 61 7.00 -7.32 8.77
C GLY A 61 7.55 -8.70 8.41
N LEU A 62 8.46 -8.79 7.43
CA LEU A 62 9.14 -10.03 7.06
C LEU A 62 10.01 -10.56 8.21
N GLY A 63 10.79 -9.70 8.87
CA GLY A 63 11.60 -10.09 10.01
C GLY A 63 10.76 -10.69 11.14
N LEU A 64 9.71 -9.99 11.56
CA LEU A 64 8.79 -10.48 12.59
C LEU A 64 8.03 -11.73 12.17
N GLY A 65 7.59 -11.79 10.91
CA GLY A 65 6.96 -12.97 10.33
C GLY A 65 7.87 -14.19 10.40
N ILE A 66 9.11 -14.07 9.93
CA ILE A 66 10.10 -15.17 9.92
C ILE A 66 10.37 -15.67 11.34
N LEU A 67 10.57 -14.75 12.29
CA LEU A 67 10.76 -15.12 13.70
C LEU A 67 9.57 -15.92 14.25
N TYR A 68 8.34 -15.47 13.98
CA TYR A 68 7.13 -16.22 14.34
C TYR A 68 7.08 -17.59 13.65
N TYR A 69 7.41 -17.64 12.37
CA TYR A 69 7.40 -18.87 11.58
C TYR A 69 8.49 -19.84 12.05
N MET A 70 9.65 -19.43 12.54
CA MET A 70 10.65 -20.40 13.01
C MET A 70 10.26 -21.04 14.35
N ASN A 71 9.57 -20.30 15.22
CA ASN A 71 9.34 -20.71 16.61
C ASN A 71 7.94 -21.29 16.88
N SER A 72 7.04 -21.26 15.90
CA SER A 72 5.64 -21.69 16.07
C SER A 72 5.36 -23.07 15.47
N ASN A 73 4.57 -23.89 16.17
CA ASN A 73 4.00 -25.15 15.68
C ASN A 73 2.49 -25.04 15.40
N ASP A 74 2.00 -23.81 15.19
CA ASP A 74 0.57 -23.54 14.95
C ASP A 74 0.05 -24.19 13.66
N LYS A 75 -1.18 -24.72 13.69
CA LYS A 75 -1.85 -25.30 12.51
C LYS A 75 -1.99 -24.30 11.35
N TYR A 76 -2.18 -23.01 11.66
CA TYR A 76 -2.37 -21.92 10.69
C TYR A 76 -1.13 -21.01 10.59
N LYS A 77 0.05 -21.56 10.88
CA LYS A 77 1.33 -20.85 10.90
C LYS A 77 1.62 -20.00 9.66
N LEU A 78 1.32 -20.50 8.46
CA LEU A 78 1.47 -19.71 7.22
C LEU A 78 0.52 -18.51 7.16
N CYS A 79 -0.74 -18.69 7.55
CA CYS A 79 -1.71 -17.59 7.59
C CYS A 79 -1.30 -16.50 8.59
N LYS A 80 -0.85 -16.90 9.78
CA LYS A 80 -0.37 -15.98 10.82
C LYS A 80 0.91 -15.27 10.37
N PHE A 81 1.84 -15.98 9.72
CA PHE A 81 3.01 -15.38 9.07
C PHE A 81 2.62 -14.27 8.07
N LEU A 82 1.71 -14.57 7.14
CA LEU A 82 1.24 -13.57 6.16
C LEU A 82 0.54 -12.39 6.84
N ALA A 83 -0.34 -12.67 7.81
CA ALA A 83 -1.03 -11.63 8.56
C ALA A 83 -0.05 -10.70 9.29
N ILE A 84 0.99 -11.24 9.94
CA ILE A 84 2.03 -10.45 10.61
C ILE A 84 2.72 -9.52 9.62
N ILE A 85 3.18 -10.04 8.47
CA ILE A 85 3.90 -9.23 7.47
C ILE A 85 3.06 -8.03 7.04
N TYR A 86 1.82 -8.28 6.61
CA TYR A 86 0.99 -7.23 6.02
C TYR A 86 0.41 -6.28 7.06
N LEU A 87 0.07 -6.74 8.26
CA LEU A 87 -0.39 -5.89 9.35
C LEU A 87 0.73 -4.99 9.88
N VAL A 88 1.95 -5.52 10.07
CA VAL A 88 3.10 -4.72 10.48
C VAL A 88 3.43 -3.69 9.42
N LYS A 89 3.48 -4.07 8.14
CA LYS A 89 3.70 -3.15 7.03
C LYS A 89 2.66 -2.03 6.99
N LEU A 90 1.38 -2.36 7.11
CA LEU A 90 0.29 -1.39 7.07
C LEU A 90 0.29 -0.49 8.31
N GLY A 91 0.50 -1.07 9.49
CA GLY A 91 0.62 -0.35 10.76
C GLY A 91 1.81 0.62 10.75
N PHE A 92 2.99 0.15 10.34
CA PHE A 92 4.18 0.98 10.20
C PHE A 92 3.94 2.14 9.23
N TYR A 93 3.35 1.86 8.05
CA TYR A 93 3.02 2.91 7.09
C TYR A 93 2.04 3.93 7.68
N LYS A 94 1.09 3.54 8.53
CA LYS A 94 0.14 4.48 9.15
C LYS A 94 0.76 5.30 10.28
N VAL A 95 1.53 4.68 11.16
CA VAL A 95 2.07 5.28 12.39
C VAL A 95 3.29 6.16 12.12
N TYR A 96 4.17 5.77 11.19
CA TYR A 96 5.42 6.51 10.94
C TYR A 96 5.15 7.98 10.55
N PRO A 97 5.82 8.97 11.15
CA PRO A 97 5.62 10.39 10.83
C PRO A 97 6.04 10.66 9.39
N LYS A 98 5.20 11.38 8.63
CA LYS A 98 5.43 11.67 7.20
C LYS A 98 5.60 13.17 7.02
N GLN A 99 6.26 13.55 5.93
CA GLN A 99 6.25 14.93 5.46
C GLN A 99 4.82 15.45 5.25
N PRO A 100 4.62 16.79 5.30
CA PRO A 100 3.36 17.41 4.98
C PRO A 100 2.79 16.93 3.63
N LEU A 101 1.46 16.96 3.53
CA LEU A 101 0.80 16.62 2.27
C LEU A 101 1.22 17.62 1.18
N MET A 102 1.39 17.10 -0.05
CA MET A 102 1.71 17.92 -1.22
C MET A 102 0.77 19.12 -1.38
N LEU A 103 -0.50 18.97 -0.95
CA LEU A 103 -1.52 20.01 -0.95
C LEU A 103 -1.06 21.35 -0.35
N TYR A 104 -0.23 21.32 0.71
CA TYR A 104 0.27 22.54 1.36
C TYR A 104 1.32 23.29 0.55
N SER A 105 1.87 22.67 -0.50
CA SER A 105 2.87 23.26 -1.39
C SER A 105 2.28 23.69 -2.74
N LEU A 106 0.98 23.47 -2.96
CA LEU A 106 0.30 23.85 -4.20
C LEU A 106 -0.19 25.29 -4.11
N THR A 107 -0.09 26.03 -5.21
CA THR A 107 -0.30 27.48 -5.25
C THR A 107 -1.53 27.89 -6.06
N ASN A 108 -2.06 26.99 -6.89
CA ASN A 108 -3.22 27.27 -7.73
C ASN A 108 -4.20 26.10 -7.82
N GLN A 109 -5.44 26.44 -8.19
CA GLN A 109 -6.54 25.48 -8.27
C GLN A 109 -6.28 24.32 -9.25
N GLY A 110 -5.64 24.59 -10.40
CA GLY A 110 -5.32 23.55 -11.38
C GLY A 110 -4.36 22.48 -10.85
N GLN A 111 -3.40 22.88 -10.02
CA GLN A 111 -2.53 21.94 -9.31
C GLN A 111 -3.30 21.09 -8.29
N VAL A 112 -4.19 21.73 -7.51
CA VAL A 112 -5.01 21.06 -6.49
C VAL A 112 -5.91 20.01 -7.13
N GLU A 113 -6.57 20.35 -8.23
CA GLU A 113 -7.43 19.43 -8.99
C GLU A 113 -6.63 18.27 -9.59
N ALA A 114 -5.48 18.54 -10.21
CA ALA A 114 -4.61 17.49 -10.73
C ALA A 114 -4.07 16.55 -9.64
N TRP A 115 -3.79 17.06 -8.44
CA TRP A 115 -3.45 16.24 -7.29
C TRP A 115 -4.63 15.40 -6.80
N ALA A 116 -5.84 15.97 -6.77
CA ALA A 116 -7.06 15.27 -6.38
C ALA A 116 -7.39 14.11 -7.33
N ASP A 117 -7.13 14.26 -8.63
CA ASP A 117 -7.27 13.18 -9.62
C ASP A 117 -6.32 12.01 -9.32
N ILE A 118 -5.04 12.29 -9.05
CA ILE A 118 -4.06 11.28 -8.64
C ILE A 118 -4.50 10.58 -7.36
N TYR A 119 -4.93 11.35 -6.36
CA TYR A 119 -5.37 10.80 -5.09
C TYR A 119 -6.58 9.88 -5.26
N THR A 120 -7.56 10.29 -6.06
CA THR A 120 -8.78 9.53 -6.34
C THR A 120 -8.48 8.23 -7.08
N GLU A 121 -7.62 8.29 -8.10
CA GLU A 121 -7.16 7.11 -8.84
C GLU A 121 -6.46 6.11 -7.92
N MET A 122 -5.53 6.58 -7.09
CA MET A 122 -4.79 5.71 -6.16
C MET A 122 -5.68 5.12 -5.08
N LYS A 123 -6.65 5.89 -4.55
CA LYS A 123 -7.65 5.40 -3.59
C LYS A 123 -8.53 4.32 -4.20
N SER A 124 -9.03 4.55 -5.43
CA SER A 124 -9.87 3.60 -6.16
C SER A 124 -9.12 2.27 -6.38
N LYS A 125 -7.86 2.34 -6.81
CA LYS A 125 -7.00 1.16 -6.99
C LYS A 125 -6.78 0.40 -5.70
N TRP A 126 -6.51 1.10 -4.60
CA TRP A 126 -6.33 0.46 -3.29
C TRP A 126 -7.60 -0.29 -2.87
N ILE A 127 -8.78 0.32 -2.96
CA ILE A 127 -10.07 -0.32 -2.63
C ILE A 127 -10.32 -1.54 -3.53
N LYS A 128 -10.14 -1.41 -4.85
CA LYS A 128 -10.28 -2.51 -5.80
C LYS A 128 -9.33 -3.67 -5.48
N SER A 129 -8.09 -3.36 -5.10
CA SER A 129 -7.09 -4.36 -4.74
C SER A 129 -7.50 -5.17 -3.50
N ILE A 130 -8.04 -4.52 -2.47
CA ILE A 130 -8.54 -5.21 -1.27
C ILE A 130 -9.77 -6.06 -1.60
N ALA A 131 -10.69 -5.55 -2.43
CA ALA A 131 -11.87 -6.31 -2.87
C ALA A 131 -11.46 -7.57 -3.66
N ILE A 132 -10.53 -7.44 -4.61
CA ILE A 132 -9.96 -8.57 -5.36
C ILE A 132 -9.29 -9.56 -4.39
N GLY A 133 -8.54 -9.06 -3.41
CA GLY A 133 -7.92 -9.87 -2.38
C GLY A 133 -8.93 -10.70 -1.59
N PHE A 134 -10.03 -10.09 -1.18
CA PHE A 134 -11.08 -10.75 -0.40
C PHE A 134 -11.82 -11.80 -1.23
N ILE A 135 -12.17 -11.48 -2.48
CA ILE A 135 -12.75 -12.46 -3.42
C ILE A 135 -11.78 -13.63 -3.63
N GLY A 136 -10.48 -13.35 -3.77
CA GLY A 136 -9.44 -14.38 -3.88
C GLY A 136 -9.40 -15.30 -2.66
N TYR A 137 -9.49 -14.76 -1.44
CA TYR A 137 -9.62 -15.57 -0.23
C TYR A 137 -10.88 -16.45 -0.25
N LEU A 138 -12.04 -15.89 -0.63
CA LEU A 138 -13.30 -16.64 -0.68
C LEU A 138 -13.20 -17.83 -1.61
N LEU A 139 -12.67 -17.64 -2.84
CA LEU A 139 -12.47 -18.71 -3.81
C LEU A 139 -11.57 -19.82 -3.25
N ILE A 140 -10.41 -19.46 -2.70
CA ILE A 140 -9.50 -20.44 -2.08
C ILE A 140 -10.20 -21.20 -0.95
N SER A 141 -10.96 -20.49 -0.11
CA SER A 141 -11.64 -21.09 1.04
C SER A 141 -12.88 -21.94 0.71
N LEU A 142 -13.38 -21.86 -0.52
CA LEU A 142 -14.47 -22.69 -1.03
C LEU A 142 -13.92 -23.97 -1.68
N THR A 143 -12.69 -23.91 -2.21
CA THR A 143 -12.00 -25.05 -2.81
C THR A 143 -11.31 -25.95 -1.78
N PHE A 144 -10.93 -25.40 -0.61
CA PHE A 144 -10.26 -26.10 0.50
C PHE A 144 -11.00 -25.90 1.83
#